data_AF-A0A847BIF1-F1
#
_entry.id   AF-A0A847BIF1-F1
#
_cell.length_a   1.000
_cell.length_b   1.000
_cell.length_c   1.000
_cell.angle_alpha   90.00
_cell.angle_beta   90.00
_cell.angle_gamma   90.00
#
_symmetry.space_group_name_H-M   'P 1'
#
loop_
_entity.id
_entity.type
_entity.pdbx_description
1 polymer ?
#
loop_
_entity_poly.entity_id
_entity_poly.type
_entity_poly.pdbx_seq_one_letter_code
_entity_poly.pdbx_strand_id
1 'polypeptide(L)' 'VDQTLDIGQQEAEGMMRRLAQEEGILAGVSSGGALAGALRIAEQVENAVIVFIVCDRGDRYLSTGLFSSET' A
#
# COMPACT_ATOMS: atom_id res chain seq x y z
N VAL A 1 9.11 -12.86 13.50
CA VAL A 1 8.05 -11.82 13.52
C VAL A 1 8.16 -11.16 14.87
N ASP A 2 8.57 -9.90 14.88
CA ASP A 2 8.91 -9.17 16.12
C ASP A 2 7.82 -8.15 16.50
N GLN A 3 7.06 -7.68 15.50
CA GLN A 3 5.93 -6.77 15.67
C GLN A 3 4.84 -7.08 14.64
N THR A 4 3.58 -6.81 14.99
CA THR A 4 2.43 -6.83 14.10
C THR A 4 1.78 -5.45 14.06
N LEU A 5 1.31 -5.04 12.88
CA LEU A 5 0.60 -3.78 12.67
C LEU A 5 -0.74 -4.05 12.00
N ASP A 6 -1.82 -3.54 12.60
CA ASP A 6 -3.13 -3.56 11.97
C ASP A 6 -3.26 -2.36 11.03
N ILE A 7 -3.60 -2.64 9.77
CA ILE A 7 -3.83 -1.64 8.74
C ILE A 7 -5.30 -1.69 8.33
N GLY A 8 -5.96 -0.54 8.40
CA GLY A 8 -7.37 -0.43 8.03
C GLY A 8 -7.57 -0.57 6.54
N GLN A 9 -8.73 -1.10 6.12
CA GLN A 9 -9.04 -1.28 4.70
C GLN A 9 -8.95 0.02 3.89
N GLN A 10 -9.55 1.11 4.39
CA GLN A 10 -9.53 2.41 3.71
C GLN A 10 -8.12 2.98 3.57
N GLU A 11 -7.27 2.76 4.59
CA GLU A 11 -5.86 3.16 4.56
C GLU A 11 -5.08 2.36 3.51
N ALA A 12 -5.26 1.04 3.47
CA ALA A 12 -4.63 0.17 2.49
C ALA A 12 -5.04 0.54 1.06
N GLU A 13 -6.33 0.76 0.81
CA GLU A 13 -6.84 1.20 -0.48
C GLU A 13 -6.33 2.60 -0.87
N GLY A 14 -6.27 3.52 0.09
CA GLY A 14 -5.73 4.86 -0.11
C GLY A 14 -4.26 4.82 -0.51
N MET A 15 -3.43 4.04 0.20
CA MET A 15 -2.01 3.87 -0.14
C MET A 15 -1.82 3.12 -1.46
N MET A 16 -2.66 2.12 -1.77
CA MET A 16 -2.64 1.46 -3.08
C MET A 16 -2.86 2.46 -4.23
N ARG A 17 -3.84 3.37 -4.09
CA ARG A 17 -4.10 4.42 -5.09
C ARG A 17 -2.95 5.40 -5.20
N ARG A 18 -2.39 5.87 -4.07
CA ARG A 18 -1.22 6.75 -4.06
C ARG A 18 0.01 6.10 -4.69
N LEU A 19 0.28 4.83 -4.40
CA LEU A 19 1.39 4.07 -4.98
C LEU A 19 1.32 4.03 -6.51
N ALA A 20 0.11 3.90 -7.08
CA ALA A 20 -0.09 3.96 -8.53
C ALA A 20 0.08 5.39 -9.08
N GLN A 21 -0.44 6.42 -8.39
CA GLN A 21 -0.45 7.80 -8.86
C GLN A 21 0.89 8.54 -8.69
N GLU A 22 1.58 8.30 -7.58
CA GLU A 22 2.81 9.01 -7.19
C GLU A 22 4.06 8.28 -7.70
N GLU A 23 4.05 6.94 -7.71
CA GLU A 23 5.25 6.13 -8.03
C GLU A 23 5.08 5.30 -9.31
N GLY A 24 3.90 5.30 -9.94
CA GLY A 24 3.64 4.51 -11.16
C GLY A 24 3.58 2.99 -10.92
N ILE A 25 3.44 2.55 -9.67
CA ILE A 25 3.38 1.14 -9.31
C ILE A 25 1.91 0.73 -9.14
N LEU A 26 1.34 0.12 -10.17
CA LEU A 26 -0.04 -0.39 -10.15
C LEU A 26 -0.09 -1.76 -9.44
N ALA A 27 -0.57 -1.79 -8.20
CA ALA A 27 -0.58 -2.97 -7.34
C ALA A 27 -1.96 -3.22 -6.68
N GLY A 28 -2.17 -4.41 -6.09
CA GLY A 28 -3.38 -4.72 -5.31
C GLY A 28 -3.41 -4.10 -3.91
N VAL A 29 -4.57 -4.21 -3.23
CA VAL A 29 -4.85 -3.59 -1.92
C VAL A 29 -3.89 -4.04 -0.83
N SER A 30 -3.49 -5.32 -0.82
CA SER A 30 -2.55 -5.85 0.18
C SER A 30 -1.17 -5.17 0.08
N SER A 31 -0.73 -4.82 -1.13
CA SER A 31 0.50 -4.06 -1.35
C SER A 31 0.38 -2.63 -0.83
N GLY A 32 -0.80 -2.01 -0.95
CA GLY A 32 -1.09 -0.73 -0.31
C GLY A 32 -1.04 -0.82 1.22
N GLY A 33 -1.55 -1.91 1.80
CA GLY A 33 -1.44 -2.18 3.23
C GLY A 33 0.02 -2.38 3.69
N ALA A 34 0.82 -3.11 2.91
CA ALA A 34 2.24 -3.30 3.18
C ALA A 34 3.02 -1.98 3.12
N LEU A 35 2.72 -1.11 2.13
CA LEU A 35 3.30 0.23 2.05
C LEU A 35 2.92 1.10 3.26
N ALA A 36 1.64 1.09 3.66
CA ALA A 36 1.19 1.83 4.84
C ALA A 36 1.95 1.42 6.11
N GLY A 37 2.09 0.12 6.34
CA GLY A 37 2.88 -0.41 7.45
C GLY A 37 4.36 -0.01 7.36
N ALA A 38 4.96 -0.10 6.17
CA ALA A 38 6.35 0.28 5.95
C ALA A 38 6.62 1.77 6.23
N LEU A 39 5.72 2.66 5.80
CA LEU A 39 5.82 4.10 6.06
C LEU A 39 5.69 4.41 7.56
N ARG A 40 4.76 3.77 8.27
CA ARG A 40 4.64 3.93 9.73
C ARG A 40 5.90 3.51 10.48
N ILE A 41 6.57 2.43 10.05
CA ILE A 41 7.86 2.02 10.61
C ILE A 41 8.95 3.03 10.25
N ALA A 42 8.97 3.52 9.00
CA ALA A 42 9.93 4.52 8.55
C ALA A 42 9.87 5.83 9.36
N GLU A 43 8.68 6.25 9.80
CA GLU A 43 8.50 7.42 10.67
C GLU A 43 9.10 7.24 12.08
N GLN A 44 9.35 6.00 12.52
CA GLN A 44 9.83 5.69 13.87
C GLN A 44 11.34 5.49 13.96
N VAL A 45 12.04 5.47 12.82
CA VAL A 45 13.47 5.14 12.74
C VAL A 45 14.22 6.12 11.85
N GLU A 46 15.51 6.29 12.13
CA GLU A 46 16.41 7.07 11.29
C GLU A 46 17.47 6.15 10.68
N ASN A 47 17.90 6.44 9.45
CA ASN A 47 18.96 5.71 8.73
C ASN A 47 18.69 4.20 8.56
N ALA A 48 17.42 3.81 8.41
CA ALA A 48 17.04 2.42 8.18
C ALA A 48 16.81 2.13 6.68
N VAL A 49 17.01 0.87 6.30
CA VAL A 49 16.58 0.33 5.00
C VAL A 49 15.36 -0.55 5.23
N ILE A 50 14.21 -0.14 4.71
CA ILE A 50 12.94 -0.84 4.87
C ILE A 50 12.53 -1.43 3.53
N VAL A 51 12.20 -2.71 3.53
CA VAL A 51 11.68 -3.44 2.37
C VAL A 51 10.25 -3.87 2.67
N PHE A 52 9.36 -3.67 1.70
CA PHE A 52 8.00 -4.21 1.73
C PHE A 52 7.72 -5.01 0.45
N ILE A 53 6.72 -5.88 0.51
CA ILE A 53 6.35 -6.75 -0.61
C ILE A 53 5.18 -6.14 -1.37
N VAL A 54 5.34 -6.01 -2.69
CA VAL A 54 4.23 -5.83 -3.63
C VAL A 54 3.74 -7.23 -4.03
N CYS A 55 2.57 -7.60 -3.56
CA CYS A 55 2.04 -8.98 -3.65
C CYS A 55 1.64 -9.36 -5.08
N ASP A 56 1.08 -8.41 -5.82
CA ASP A 56 0.59 -8.59 -7.19
C ASP A 56 0.45 -7.25 -7.92
N ARG A 57 0.15 -7.33 -9.21
CA ARG A 57 -0.23 -6.18 -10.03
C ARG A 57 -1.70 -5.84 -9.84
N GLY A 58 -2.03 -4.56 -10.03
CA GLY A 58 -3.37 -4.03 -9.83
C GLY A 58 -4.37 -4.32 -10.95
N ASP A 59 -3.97 -4.94 -12.08
CA ASP A 59 -4.82 -5.11 -13.26
C ASP A 59 -6.12 -5.90 -12.98
N ARG A 60 -6.05 -6.91 -12.11
CA ARG A 60 -7.21 -7.73 -11.72
C ARG A 60 -8.22 -6.99 -10.85
N TYR A 61 -7.85 -5.84 -10.31
CA TYR A 61 -8.67 -5.02 -9.43
C TYR A 61 -9.37 -3.87 -10.17
N LEU A 62 -9.12 -3.69 -11.47
CA LEU A 62 -9.81 -2.67 -12.26
C LEU A 62 -11.33 -2.89 -12.33
N SER A 63 -11.77 -4.15 -12.34
CA SER A 63 -13.19 -4.52 -12.39
C SER A 63 -13.93 -4.37 -11.07
N THR A 64 -13.24 -4.10 -9.96
CA THR A 64 -13.86 -4.02 -8.63
C THR A 64 -14.23 -2.58 -8.23
N GLY A 65 -13.86 -1.59 -9.04
CA GLY A 65 -14.09 -0.17 -8.74
C GLY A 65 -13.08 0.45 -7.76
N LEU A 66 -12.08 -0.31 -7.28
CA LEU A 66 -11.10 0.17 -6.30
C LEU A 66 -10.21 1.33 -6.81
N PHE A 67 -10.07 1.43 -8.13
CA PHE A 67 -9.33 2.48 -8.82
C PHE A 67 -10.22 3.58 -9.41
N SER A 68 -11.54 3.50 -9.25
CA SER A 68 -12.46 4.52 -9.73
C SER A 68 -12.34 5.79 -8.89
N SER A 69 -12.31 6.96 -9.52
CA SER A 69 -12.46 8.24 -8.82
C SER A 69 -13.87 8.35 -8.28
N GLU A 70 -14.02 8.61 -6.98
CA GLU A 70 -15.31 9.09 -6.45
C GLU A 70 -15.69 10.34 -7.23
N THR A 71 -16.85 10.31 -7.89
CA THR A 71 -17.41 11.43 -8.65
C THR A 71 -18.35 12.22 -7.76
#